data_AF-A0A437JFV0-F1
#
_entry.id   AF-A0A437JFV0-F1
#
_cell.length_a   1.000
_cell.length_b   1.000
_cell.length_c   1.000
_cell.angle_alpha   90.00
_cell.angle_beta   90.00
_cell.angle_gamma   90.00
#
_symmetry.space_group_name_H-M   'P 1'
#
loop_
_entity.id
_entity.type
_entity.pdbx_description
1 polymer ?
#
loop_
_entity_poly.entity_id
_entity_poly.type
_entity_poly.pdbx_seq_one_letter_code
_entity_poly.pdbx_strand_id
1 'polypeptide(L)' 'MNINQDVTTALLADNELKHFDITAVSTKGDLRLTGEVDNQSQINQALLLAEAVTGVKTIHNELTVKR' A
#
# COMPACT_ATOMS: atom_id res chain seq x y z
N MET A 1 -7.12 0.39 -16.64
CA MET A 1 -6.06 0.21 -15.62
C MET A 1 -6.70 0.49 -14.28
N ASN A 2 -6.57 -0.43 -13.32
CA ASN A 2 -7.30 -0.38 -12.07
C ASN A 2 -6.26 -0.29 -10.94
N ILE A 3 -5.88 0.95 -10.60
CA ILE A 3 -4.79 1.27 -9.67
C ILE A 3 -4.90 0.46 -8.38
N ASN A 4 -6.13 0.31 -7.85
CA ASN A 4 -6.39 -0.47 -6.65
C ASN A 4 -5.92 -1.93 -6.76
N GLN A 5 -6.26 -2.62 -7.86
CA GLN A 5 -5.86 -4.01 -8.06
C GLN A 5 -4.34 -4.15 -8.24
N ASP A 6 -3.72 -3.20 -8.95
CA ASP A 6 -2.28 -3.21 -9.19
C ASP A 6 -1.51 -3.05 -7.87
N VAL A 7 -1.93 -2.09 -7.03
CA VAL A 7 -1.36 -1.88 -5.68
C VAL A 7 -1.60 -3.12 -4.80
N THR A 8 -2.81 -3.65 -4.77
CA THR A 8 -3.14 -4.84 -3.97
C THR A 8 -2.28 -6.02 -4.38
N THR A 9 -2.09 -6.23 -5.68
CA THR A 9 -1.23 -7.31 -6.21
C THR A 9 0.22 -7.12 -5.81
N ALA A 10 0.74 -5.89 -5.88
CA ALA A 10 2.10 -5.56 -5.47
C ALA A 10 2.32 -5.83 -3.96
N LEU A 11 1.36 -5.46 -3.12
CA LEU A 11 1.38 -5.73 -1.68
C LEU A 11 1.32 -7.24 -1.37
N LEU A 12 0.46 -7.98 -2.07
CA LEU A 12 0.34 -9.43 -1.91
C LEU A 12 1.57 -10.20 -2.41
N ALA A 13 2.34 -9.62 -3.34
CA ALA A 13 3.60 -10.18 -3.80
C ALA A 13 4.71 -10.10 -2.74
N ASP A 14 4.60 -9.16 -1.79
CA ASP A 14 5.53 -9.02 -0.69
C ASP A 14 5.16 -10.01 0.44
N ASN A 15 6.10 -10.87 0.79
CA ASN A 15 5.89 -11.91 1.81
C ASN A 15 5.68 -11.34 3.21
N GLU A 16 6.18 -10.14 3.50
CA GLU A 16 5.94 -9.49 4.78
C GLU A 16 4.56 -8.85 4.78
N LEU A 17 4.17 -8.16 3.70
CA LEU A 17 2.92 -7.40 3.65
C LEU A 17 1.67 -8.26 3.45
N LYS A 18 1.78 -9.40 2.75
CA LYS A 18 0.66 -10.30 2.44
C LYS A 18 -0.06 -10.89 3.66
N HIS A 19 0.54 -10.80 4.84
CA HIS A 19 -0.02 -11.32 6.09
C HIS A 19 -0.76 -10.25 6.89
N PHE A 20 -0.63 -8.98 6.51
CA PHE A 20 -1.34 -7.89 7.15
C PHE A 20 -2.62 -7.54 6.39
N ASP A 21 -3.66 -7.16 7.13
CA ASP A 21 -4.87 -6.59 6.57
C ASP A 21 -4.61 -5.13 6.14
N ILE A 22 -3.91 -4.98 5.01
CA ILE A 22 -3.68 -3.69 4.37
C ILE A 22 -4.76 -3.47 3.31
N THR A 23 -5.52 -2.40 3.48
CA THR A 23 -6.51 -1.98 2.49
C THR A 23 -5.93 -0.85 1.65
N ALA A 24 -5.89 -1.05 0.34
CA ALA A 24 -5.54 -0.03 -0.64
C ALA A 24 -6.81 0.52 -1.29
N VAL A 25 -6.97 1.84 -1.34
CA VAL A 25 -8.11 2.50 -1.98
C VAL A 25 -7.59 3.63 -2.87
N SER A 26 -7.74 3.48 -4.19
CA SER A 26 -7.42 4.55 -5.13
C SER A 26 -8.68 5.32 -5.56
N THR A 27 -8.65 6.64 -5.49
CA THR A 27 -9.74 7.53 -5.91
C THR A 27 -9.17 8.65 -6.78
N LYS A 28 -9.48 8.66 -8.08
CA LYS A 28 -9.06 9.72 -9.05
C LYS A 28 -7.53 10.02 -9.07
N GLY A 29 -6.70 9.05 -8.70
CA GLY A 29 -5.24 9.20 -8.61
C GLY A 29 -4.71 9.41 -7.20
N ASP A 30 -5.57 9.65 -6.22
CA ASP A 30 -5.22 9.65 -4.81
C ASP A 30 -5.33 8.23 -4.26
N LEU A 31 -4.20 7.64 -3.90
CA LEU A 31 -4.13 6.32 -3.29
C LEU A 31 -4.07 6.47 -1.78
N ARG A 32 -4.89 5.70 -1.07
CA ARG A 32 -4.87 5.62 0.39
C ARG A 32 -4.56 4.19 0.83
N LEU A 33 -3.62 4.06 1.75
CA LEU A 33 -3.19 2.80 2.36
C LEU A 33 -3.53 2.86 3.84
N THR A 34 -4.38 1.94 4.30
CA THR A 34 -4.84 1.86 5.70
C THR A 34 -4.63 0.45 6.22
N GLY A 35 -4.19 0.31 7.47
CA GLY A 35 -3.94 -0.99 8.08
C GLY A 35 -2.90 -0.91 9.20
N GLU A 36 -2.59 -2.07 9.77
CA GLU A 36 -1.55 -2.21 10.79
C GLU A 36 -0.44 -3.10 10.27
N VAL A 37 0.80 -2.72 10.52
CA VAL A 37 2.00 -3.48 10.15
C VAL A 37 2.92 -3.62 11.37
N ASP A 38 3.87 -4.54 11.35
CA ASP A 38 4.76 -4.78 12.50
C ASP A 38 5.97 -3.84 12.53
N ASN A 39 6.37 -3.26 11.39
CA ASN A 39 7.56 -2.41 11.34
C ASN A 39 7.46 -1.27 10.31
N GLN A 40 8.33 -0.26 10.46
CA GLN A 40 8.38 0.87 9.53
C GLN A 40 8.91 0.49 8.14
N SER A 41 9.70 -0.59 8.04
CA SER A 41 10.22 -1.07 6.75
C SER A 41 9.09 -1.56 5.84
N GLN A 42 8.08 -2.20 6.42
CA GLN A 42 6.85 -2.62 5.76
C GLN A 42 6.07 -1.43 5.23
N ILE A 43 5.95 -0.35 6.01
CA ILE A 43 5.35 0.90 5.54
C ILE A 43 6.10 1.44 4.31
N ASN A 44 7.44 1.50 4.38
CA ASN A 44 8.25 1.99 3.27
C ASN A 44 8.13 1.10 2.02
N GLN A 45 8.05 -0.23 2.18
CA GLN A 45 7.79 -1.16 1.08
C GLN A 45 6.42 -0.90 0.45
N ALA A 46 5.37 -0.78 1.25
CA ALA A 46 4.03 -0.49 0.75
C ALA A 46 3.97 0.82 -0.05
N LEU A 47 4.67 1.85 0.43
CA LEU A 47 4.83 3.13 -0.26
C LEU A 47 5.58 2.97 -1.59
N LEU A 48 6.71 2.27 -1.62
CA LEU A 48 7.48 2.02 -2.85
C LEU A 48 6.66 1.27 -3.91
N LEU A 49 5.95 0.23 -3.49
CA LEU A 49 5.07 -0.55 -4.36
C LEU A 49 3.93 0.31 -4.91
N ALA A 50 3.33 1.14 -4.06
CA ALA A 50 2.31 2.10 -4.45
C ALA A 50 2.83 3.16 -5.44
N GLU A 51 4.02 3.71 -5.23
CA GLU A 51 4.66 4.68 -6.12
C GLU A 51 5.01 4.06 -7.49
N ALA A 52 5.35 2.78 -7.52
CA ALA A 52 5.61 2.06 -8.77
C ALA A 52 4.36 1.90 -9.65
N VAL A 53 3.15 2.04 -9.08
CA VAL A 53 1.90 1.92 -9.84
C VAL A 53 1.65 3.18 -10.67
N THR A 54 1.59 2.99 -11.98
CA THR A 54 1.37 4.08 -12.93
C THR A 54 -0.05 4.65 -12.77
N GLY A 55 -0.14 5.96 -12.51
CA GLY A 55 -1.41 6.68 -12.34
C GLY A 55 -1.69 7.14 -10.92
N VAL A 56 -0.86 6.73 -9.96
CA VAL A 56 -0.84 7.31 -8.61
C VAL A 56 -0.27 8.73 -8.68
N LYS A 57 -0.99 9.70 -8.13
CA LYS A 57 -0.60 11.11 -8.03
C LYS A 57 -0.23 11.48 -6.60
N THR A 58 -1.04 11.04 -5.65
CA THR A 58 -0.88 11.30 -4.23
C THR A 58 -0.98 9.99 -3.48
N ILE A 59 -0.14 9.79 -2.48
CA ILE A 59 -0.21 8.63 -1.60
C ILE A 59 -0.45 9.09 -0.18
N HIS A 60 -1.56 8.64 0.38
CA HIS A 60 -1.94 8.81 1.77
C HIS A 60 -1.59 7.54 2.52
N ASN A 61 -0.50 7.59 3.25
CA ASN A 61 -0.08 6.53 4.13
C ASN A 61 -0.73 6.71 5.52
N GLU A 62 -1.70 5.87 5.82
CA GLU A 62 -2.37 5.76 7.12
C GLU A 62 -2.06 4.40 7.78
N LEU A 63 -0.93 3.78 7.41
CA LEU A 63 -0.45 2.56 8.06
C LEU A 63 0.14 2.91 9.42
N THR A 64 -0.23 2.12 10.43
CA THR A 64 0.34 2.23 11.77
C THR A 64 1.19 1.03 12.12
N VAL A 65 2.34 1.30 12.74
CA VAL A 65 3.21 0.23 13.26
C VAL A 65 2.67 -0.26 14.59
N LYS A 66 2.36 -1.55 14.69
CA LYS A 66 2.04 -2.25 15.92
C LYS A 66 3.24 -2.17 16.86
N ARG A 67 3.03 -1.66 18.07
CA ARG A 67 4.06 -1.50 19.10
C ARG A 67 4.10 -2.69 20.05
#